data_AF-A0AA39NU15-F1
#
_entry.id   AF-A0AA39NU15-F1
#
_cell.length_a   1.000
_cell.length_b   1.000
_cell.length_c   1.000
_cell.angle_alpha   90.00
_cell.angle_beta   90.00
_cell.angle_gamma   90.00
#
_symmetry.space_group_name_H-M   'P 1'
#
loop_
_entity.id
_entity.type
_entity.pdbx_description
1 polymer ?
#
loop_
_entity_poly.entity_id
_entity_poly.type
_entity_poly.pdbx_seq_one_letter_code
_entity_poly.pdbx_strand_id
1 'polypeptide(L)'
;VVMLRYLKKHRSVPVPDVFAYDLDIDGQVGGAWMIMEIVDGMNASLIWETLTSKQKHKLCLAIGDLYSSLLSLRFNSIGSMHESEGRLFIGPLVT
;
A
#
# COMPACT_ATOMS: atom_id res chain seq x y z
N VAL A 1 -0.91 -4.61 -7.01
CA VAL A 1 -0.49 -5.77 -6.17
C VAL A 1 0.97 -5.67 -5.77
N VAL A 2 1.87 -5.67 -6.75
CA VAL A 2 3.33 -5.74 -6.55
C VAL A 2 3.87 -4.66 -5.59
N MET A 3 3.37 -3.43 -5.70
CA MET A 3 3.75 -2.32 -4.82
C MET A 3 3.36 -2.54 -3.35
N LEU A 4 2.18 -3.13 -3.06
CA LEU A 4 1.77 -3.45 -1.68
C LEU A 4 2.67 -4.53 -1.07
N ARG A 5 2.99 -5.58 -1.84
CA ARG A 5 3.94 -6.63 -1.43
C ARG A 5 5.33 -6.07 -1.15
N TYR A 6 5.80 -5.14 -2.01
CA TYR A 6 7.07 -4.46 -1.81
C TYR A 6 7.10 -3.64 -0.52
N LEU A 7 6.05 -2.84 -0.26
CA LEU A 7 5.95 -2.05 0.96
C LEU A 7 5.97 -2.93 2.21
N LYS A 8 5.21 -4.03 2.22
CA LYS A 8 5.20 -5.00 3.32
C LYS A 8 6.59 -5.58 3.60
N LYS A 9 7.37 -5.88 2.56
CA LYS A 9 8.71 -6.46 2.69
C LYS A 9 9.76 -5.46 3.18
N HIS A 10 9.65 -4.20 2.79
CA HIS A 10 10.74 -3.21 3.01
C HIS A 10 10.47 -2.24 4.16
N ARG A 11 9.23 -2.15 4.66
CA ARG A 11 8.86 -1.16 5.69
C ARG A 11 7.87 -1.71 6.70
N SER A 12 7.88 -1.12 7.88
CA SER A 12 6.93 -1.37 8.97
C SER A 12 5.56 -0.72 8.77
N VAL A 13 5.23 -0.30 7.55
CA VAL A 13 3.95 0.37 7.27
C VAL A 13 2.83 -0.67 7.29
N PRO A 14 1.72 -0.42 8.01
CA PRO A 14 0.57 -1.32 8.00
C PRO A 14 -0.10 -1.26 6.62
N VAL A 15 0.29 -2.19 5.74
CA VAL A 15 -0.37 -2.45 4.46
C VAL A 15 -1.06 -3.81 4.52
N PRO A 16 -2.24 -3.94 3.89
CA PRO A 16 -3.00 -5.20 3.89
C PRO A 16 -2.27 -6.28 3.10
N ASP A 17 -2.41 -7.52 3.54
CA ASP A 17 -1.97 -8.67 2.76
C ASP A 17 -2.89 -8.91 1.56
N VAL A 18 -2.28 -9.15 0.39
CA VAL A 18 -3.03 -9.48 -0.84
C VAL A 18 -3.10 -10.99 -0.98
N PHE A 19 -4.31 -11.54 -0.93
CA PHE A 19 -4.56 -12.98 -1.03
C PHE A 19 -4.70 -13.42 -2.49
N ALA A 20 -5.46 -12.68 -3.29
CA ALA A 20 -5.70 -12.98 -4.70
C ALA A 20 -5.94 -11.70 -5.50
N TYR A 21 -5.68 -11.75 -6.80
CA TYR A 21 -6.03 -10.69 -7.74
C TYR A 21 -6.17 -11.27 -9.13
N ASP A 22 -6.94 -10.58 -9.97
CA ASP A 22 -7.11 -10.92 -11.38
C ASP A 22 -7.30 -9.63 -12.18
N LEU A 23 -6.79 -9.62 -13.41
CA LEU A 23 -7.03 -8.55 -14.37
C LEU A 23 -8.35 -8.71 -15.12
N ASP A 24 -9.05 -9.84 -14.91
CA ASP A 24 -10.33 -10.19 -15.51
C ASP A 24 -10.25 -10.22 -17.04
N ILE A 25 -9.19 -10.86 -17.57
CA ILE A 25 -8.96 -10.99 -19.01
C ILE A 25 -10.06 -11.83 -19.67
N ASP A 26 -10.64 -12.76 -18.91
CA ASP A 26 -11.76 -13.61 -19.35
C ASP A 26 -13.14 -12.94 -19.19
N GLY A 27 -13.21 -11.78 -18.53
CA GLY A 27 -14.41 -10.96 -18.36
C GLY A 27 -15.49 -11.57 -17.46
N GLN A 28 -15.14 -12.54 -16.60
CA GLN A 28 -16.13 -13.25 -15.78
C GLN A 28 -16.71 -12.39 -14.66
N VAL A 29 -15.92 -11.45 -14.13
CA VAL A 29 -16.30 -10.60 -12.98
C VAL A 29 -16.71 -9.19 -13.44
N GLY A 30 -16.35 -8.79 -14.67
CA GLY A 30 -16.71 -7.52 -15.28
C GLY A 30 -15.71 -6.39 -14.99
N GLY A 31 -14.54 -6.71 -14.46
CA GLY A 31 -13.43 -5.80 -14.23
C GLY A 31 -12.33 -6.39 -13.35
N ALA A 32 -11.13 -5.81 -13.43
CA ALA A 32 -9.99 -6.21 -12.60
C ALA A 32 -10.30 -6.09 -11.10
N TRP A 33 -9.91 -7.10 -10.33
CA TRP A 33 -10.25 -7.23 -8.92
C TRP A 33 -9.09 -7.71 -8.05
N MET A 34 -9.22 -7.50 -6.74
CA MET A 34 -8.25 -7.93 -5.73
C MET A 34 -8.96 -8.28 -4.43
N ILE A 35 -8.56 -9.40 -3.83
CA ILE A 35 -8.96 -9.82 -2.48
C ILE A 35 -7.78 -9.58 -1.54
N MET A 36 -8.03 -8.84 -0.46
CA MET A 36 -7.01 -8.44 0.50
C MET A 36 -7.51 -8.52 1.95
N GLU A 37 -6.58 -8.52 2.89
CA GLU A 37 -6.81 -8.41 4.33
C GLU A 37 -7.64 -7.17 4.67
N ILE A 38 -8.56 -7.32 5.61
CA ILE A 38 -9.25 -6.19 6.24
C ILE A 38 -8.39 -5.74 7.41
N VAL A 39 -7.87 -4.51 7.34
CA VAL A 39 -7.08 -3.92 8.42
C VAL A 39 -8.02 -3.30 9.44
N ASP A 40 -7.93 -3.76 10.69
CA ASP A 40 -8.69 -3.20 11.79
C ASP A 40 -8.33 -1.73 12.03
N GLY A 41 -9.35 -0.87 12.05
CA GLY A 41 -9.16 0.54 12.30
C GLY A 41 -10.42 1.37 12.06
N MET A 42 -10.30 2.66 12.36
CA MET A 42 -11.33 3.65 12.06
C MET A 42 -10.75 4.69 11.11
N ASN A 43 -11.59 5.16 10.18
CA ASN A 43 -11.18 6.25 9.31
C ASN A 43 -10.94 7.51 10.16
N ALA A 44 -9.73 8.05 10.07
CA ALA A 44 -9.32 9.23 10.81
C ALA A 44 -10.26 10.43 10.59
N SER A 45 -10.83 10.60 9.39
CA SER A 45 -11.75 11.70 9.10
C SER A 45 -13.07 11.57 9.87
N LEU A 46 -13.54 10.34 10.14
CA LEU A 46 -14.79 10.08 10.84
C LEU A 46 -14.68 10.33 12.34
N ILE A 47 -13.50 10.09 12.92
CA ILE A 47 -13.26 10.26 14.35
C ILE A 47 -12.57 11.57 14.72
N TRP A 48 -12.14 12.36 13.73
CA TRP A 48 -11.28 13.53 13.98
C TRP A 48 -11.85 14.46 15.05
N GLU A 49 -13.14 14.81 14.98
CA GLU A 49 -13.76 15.73 15.94
C GLU A 49 -13.97 15.13 17.34
N THR A 50 -13.92 13.81 17.48
CA THR A 50 -14.02 13.14 18.78
C THR A 50 -12.66 13.02 19.48
N LEU A 51 -11.56 13.25 18.75
CA LEU A 51 -10.21 13.19 19.29
C LEU A 51 -9.85 14.42 20.12
N THR A 52 -9.24 14.19 21.28
CA THR A 52 -8.60 15.24 22.06
C THR A 52 -7.40 15.86 21.31
N SER A 53 -7.01 17.08 21.67
CA SER A 53 -5.83 17.74 21.06
C SER A 53 -4.55 16.90 21.15
N LYS A 54 -4.35 16.16 22.26
CA LYS A 54 -3.21 15.25 22.43
C LYS A 54 -3.26 14.07 21.46
N GLN A 55 -4.45 13.50 21.23
CA GLN A 55 -4.63 12.41 20.25
C GLN A 55 -4.47 12.91 18.82
N LYS A 56 -5.02 14.09 18.47
CA LYS A 56 -4.80 14.74 17.17
C LYS A 56 -3.32 14.95 16.90
N HIS A 57 -2.58 15.50 17.86
CA HIS A 57 -1.14 15.69 17.76
C HIS A 57 -0.40 14.36 17.51
N LYS A 58 -0.70 13.31 18.29
CA LYS A 58 -0.10 11.98 18.11
C LYS A 58 -0.41 11.39 16.73
N LEU A 59 -1.64 11.55 16.24
CA LEU A 59 -2.05 11.08 14.91
C LEU A 59 -1.30 11.82 13.81
N CYS A 60 -1.17 13.14 13.89
CA CYS A 60 -0.39 13.92 12.93
C CYS A 60 1.08 13.49 12.87
N LEU A 61 1.70 13.23 14.02
CA LEU A 61 3.07 12.71 14.07
C LEU A 61 3.18 11.34 13.41
N ALA A 62 2.27 10.41 13.72
CA ALA A 62 2.26 9.08 13.12
C ALA A 62 2.07 9.13 11.58
N ILE A 63 1.24 10.05 11.09
CA ILE A 63 1.09 10.31 9.64
C ILE A 63 2.40 10.87 9.06
N GLY A 64 3.05 11.80 9.75
CA GLY A 64 4.36 12.34 9.34
C GLY A 64 5.42 11.25 9.24
N ASP A 65 5.51 10.38 10.24
CA ASP A 65 6.43 9.24 10.26
C ASP A 65 6.15 8.26 9.12
N LEU A 66 4.87 7.99 8.84
CA LEU A 66 4.44 7.18 7.70
C LEU A 66 4.92 7.79 6.37
N TYR A 67 4.65 9.07 6.13
CA TYR A 67 5.10 9.75 4.92
C TYR A 67 6.63 9.77 4.80
N SER A 68 7.34 10.07 5.89
CA SER A 68 8.81 10.04 5.92
C SER A 68 9.36 8.66 5.56
N SER A 69 8.75 7.59 6.08
CA SER A 69 9.12 6.20 5.77
C SER A 69 8.89 5.84 4.29
N LEU A 70 7.78 6.29 3.71
CA LEU A 70 7.46 6.07 2.30
C LEU A 70 8.37 6.89 1.37
N LEU A 71 8.56 8.19 1.64
CA LEU A 71 9.36 9.09 0.81
C LEU A 71 10.86 8.83 0.90
N SER A 72 11.33 8.19 1.97
CA SER A 72 12.72 7.74 2.08
C SER A 72 13.02 6.48 1.27
N LEU A 73 12.03 5.87 0.60
CA LEU A 73 12.29 4.78 -0.35
C LEU A 73 13.18 5.29 -1.48
N ARG A 74 14.14 4.44 -1.88
CA ARG A 74 15.04 4.70 -3.00
C ARG A 74 14.88 3.56 -3.99
N PHE A 75 14.72 3.94 -5.24
CA PHE A 75 14.57 3.01 -6.35
C PHE A 75 15.75 3.22 -7.29
N ASN A 76 16.44 2.13 -7.64
CA ASN A 76 17.61 2.18 -8.52
C ASN A 76 17.23 2.26 -10.01
N SER A 77 15.93 2.30 -10.32
CA SER A 77 15.38 2.33 -11.67
C SER A 77 14.02 3.01 -11.64
N ILE A 78 13.60 3.56 -12.79
CA ILE A 78 12.30 4.20 -12.99
C ILE A 78 11.41 3.34 -13.89
N GLY A 79 10.10 3.46 -13.70
CA GLY A 79 9.08 2.73 -14.47
C GLY A 79 8.16 1.91 -13.57
N SER A 80 7.72 0.74 -14.04
CA SER A 80 6.79 -0.13 -13.31
C SER A 80 7.51 -1.14 -12.41
N MET A 81 6.80 -1.57 -11.36
CA MET A 81 7.26 -2.62 -10.47
C MET A 81 6.70 -3.96 -10.93
N HIS A 82 7.60 -4.92 -11.08
CA HIS A 82 7.33 -6.24 -11.60
C HIS A 82 7.65 -7.30 -10.55
N GLU A 83 6.97 -8.43 -10.63
CA GLU A 83 7.24 -9.62 -9.83
C GLU A 83 7.47 -10.78 -10.80
N SER A 84 8.67 -11.34 -10.80
CA SER A 84 9.02 -12.53 -11.58
C SER A 84 9.79 -13.49 -10.69
N GLU A 85 9.40 -14.78 -10.68
CA GLU A 85 10.03 -15.82 -9.87
C GLU A 85 10.17 -15.45 -8.37
N GLY A 86 9.19 -14.72 -7.82
CA GLY A 86 9.21 -14.26 -6.42
C GLY A 86 10.21 -13.13 -6.13
N ARG A 87 10.84 -12.56 -7.16
CA ARG A 87 11.71 -11.38 -7.06
C ARG A 87 10.98 -10.14 -7.55
N LEU A 88 10.99 -9.12 -6.69
CA LEU A 88 10.48 -7.79 -6.98
C LEU A 88 11.57 -6.98 -7.65
N PHE A 89 11.32 -6.47 -8.85
CA PHE A 89 12.23 -5.55 -9.53
C PHE A 89 11.48 -4.36 -10.12
N ILE A 90 12.18 -3.24 -10.27
CA ILE A 90 11.64 -2.03 -10.88
C ILE A 90 12.37 -1.81 -12.18
N GLY A 91 11.64 -1.54 -13.24
CA GLY A 91 12.20 -1.41 -14.58
C GLY A 91 11.29 -0.62 -15.49
N PRO A 92 11.66 -0.50 -16.78
CA PRO A 92 10.88 0.24 -17.75
C PRO A 92 9.44 -0.30 -17.84
N LEU A 93 8.55 0.58 -18.30
CA LEU A 93 7.16 0.22 -18.57
C LEU A 93 7.16 -0.81 -19.71
N VAL A 94 6.73 -2.02 -19.41
CA VAL A 94 6.51 -3.06 -20.43
C VAL A 94 5.05 -2.93 -20.84
N THR A 95 4.82 -2.45 -22.05
CA THR A 95 3.51 -2.35 -22.71
C THR A 95 3.29 -3.53 -23.64
#